data_AF-A0A7X5DFE8-F1
#
_entry.id   AF-A0A7X5DFE8-F1
#
_cell.length_a   1.000
_cell.length_b   1.000
_cell.length_c   1.000
_cell.angle_alpha   90.00
_cell.angle_beta   90.00
_cell.angle_gamma   90.00
#
_symmetry.space_group_name_H-M   'P 1'
#
loop_
_entity.id
_entity.type
_entity.pdbx_description
1 polymer ?
#
loop_
_entity_poly.entity_id
_entity_poly.type
_entity_poly.pdbx_seq_one_letter_code
_entity_poly.pdbx_strand_id
1 'polypeptide(L)' 'MIVVVDYHKGNLLSVERGLRGAGAEVVVSDDPAQVRATDAVVLPGVGAFADAAAS' A
#
# COMPACT_ATOMS: atom_id res chain seq x y z
N MET A 1 1.39 -8.10 9.82
CA MET A 1 0.60 -7.76 8.61
C MET A 1 1.12 -6.44 8.04
N ILE A 2 1.18 -6.32 6.71
CA ILE A 2 1.56 -5.08 6.00
C ILE A 2 0.34 -4.57 5.23
N VAL A 3 -0.02 -3.30 5.40
CA VAL A 3 -1.05 -2.64 4.60
C VAL A 3 -0.41 -1.90 3.44
N VAL A 4 -0.84 -2.19 2.22
CA VAL A 4 -0.52 -1.43 1.02
C VAL A 4 -1.69 -0.48 0.76
N VAL A 5 -1.43 0.82 0.80
CA VAL A 5 -2.48 1.82 0.59
C VAL A 5 -2.79 1.93 -0.90
N ASP A 6 -4.05 1.63 -1.27
CA ASP A 6 -4.57 1.86 -2.61
C ASP A 6 -5.02 3.32 -2.74
N TYR A 7 -4.27 4.10 -3.52
CA TYR A 7 -4.63 5.49 -3.87
C TYR A 7 -5.02 5.61 -5.36
N HIS A 8 -5.51 4.52 -5.95
CA HIS A 8 -6.07 4.43 -7.30
C HIS A 8 -5.14 4.80 -8.47
N LYS A 9 -3.83 4.85 -8.23
CA LYS A 9 -2.80 5.14 -9.25
C LYS A 9 -1.61 4.17 -9.11
N GLY A 10 -1.45 3.26 -10.05
CA GLY A 10 -0.22 2.46 -10.20
C GLY A 10 -0.35 0.96 -9.93
N ASN A 11 0.76 0.24 -10.15
CA ASN A 11 0.86 -1.22 -10.27
C ASN A 11 0.77 -2.00 -8.94
N LEU A 12 -0.25 -1.73 -8.11
CA LEU A 12 -0.48 -2.35 -6.80
C LEU A 12 -0.24 -3.87 -6.78
N LEU A 13 -0.64 -4.55 -7.85
CA LEU A 13 -0.46 -5.98 -8.03
C LEU A 13 1.01 -6.44 -8.00
N SER A 14 1.94 -5.66 -8.54
CA SER A 14 3.37 -5.97 -8.51
C SER A 14 3.96 -5.82 -7.11
N VAL A 15 3.52 -4.80 -6.37
CA VAL A 15 3.96 -4.55 -4.98
C VAL A 15 3.42 -5.64 -4.06
N GLU A 16 2.13 -5.95 -4.17
CA GLU A 16 1.49 -7.04 -3.42
C GLU A 16 2.20 -8.38 -3.68
N ARG A 17 2.47 -8.72 -4.95
CA ARG A 17 3.18 -9.95 -5.32
C ARG A 17 4.61 -9.99 -4.80
N GLY A 18 5.34 -8.87 -4.89
CA GLY A 18 6.71 -8.79 -4.38
C GLY A 18 6.78 -9.00 -2.87
N LEU A 19 5.89 -8.35 -2.12
CA LEU A 19 5.80 -8.48 -0.68
C LEU A 19 5.37 -9.89 -0.25
N ARG A 20 4.33 -10.47 -0.89
CA ARG A 20 3.94 -11.86 -0.64
C ARG A 20 5.03 -12.86 -1.02
N GLY A 21 5.73 -12.63 -2.13
CA GLY A 21 6.87 -13.45 -2.55
C GLY A 21 8.05 -13.40 -1.56
N ALA A 22 8.20 -12.30 -0.82
CA ALA A 22 9.15 -12.18 0.29
C ALA A 22 8.65 -12.83 1.61
N GLY A 23 7.47 -13.47 1.60
CA GLY A 23 6.87 -14.11 2.77
C GLY A 23 6.08 -13.17 3.67
N ALA A 24 5.80 -11.94 3.25
CA ALA A 24 4.99 -11.02 4.03
C ALA A 24 3.49 -11.28 3.85
N GLU A 25 2.74 -11.11 4.94
CA GLU A 25 1.28 -11.07 4.90
C GLU A 25 0.81 -9.66 4.54
N VAL A 26 0.11 -9.53 3.41
CA VAL A 26 -0.21 -8.24 2.78
C VAL A 26 -1.70 -8.08 2.57
N VAL A 27 -2.20 -6.93 3.01
CA VAL A 27 -3.57 -6.44 2.79
C VAL A 27 -3.51 -5.16 1.99
N VAL A 28 -4.29 -5.04 0.92
CA VAL A 28 -4.47 -3.79 0.20
C VAL A 28 -5.71 -3.11 0.76
N SER A 29 -5.58 -1.88 1.26
CA SER A 29 -6.69 -1.16 1.90
C SER A 29 -6.46 0.34 1.93
N ASP A 30 -7.54 1.10 1.76
CA ASP A 30 -7.64 2.54 1.98
C ASP A 30 -8.32 2.89 3.33
N ASP A 31 -8.74 1.88 4.10
CA ASP A 31 -9.40 2.08 5.40
C ASP A 31 -8.40 2.56 6.45
N PRO A 32 -8.57 3.79 7.00
CA PRO A 32 -7.71 4.33 8.04
C PRO A 32 -7.66 3.45 9.30
N ALA A 33 -8.72 2.69 9.61
CA ALA A 33 -8.73 1.78 10.74
C ALA A 33 -7.77 0.59 10.53
N GLN A 34 -7.74 0.02 9.32
CA GLN A 34 -6.80 -1.05 8.98
C GLN A 34 -5.36 -0.55 8.93
N VAL A 35 -5.14 0.65 8.41
CA VAL A 35 -3.82 1.33 8.41
C VAL A 35 -3.31 1.58 9.83
N ARG A 36 -4.18 1.85 10.80
CA ARG A 36 -3.79 2.03 12.21
C ARG A 36 -3.52 0.71 12.94
N ALA A 37 -4.09 -0.40 12.48
CA ALA A 37 -3.99 -1.71 13.13
C ALA A 37 -2.84 -2.58 12.59
N THR A 38 -2.12 -2.12 11.57
CA THR A 38 -1.05 -2.86 10.91
C THR A 38 0.32 -2.59 11.54
N ASP A 39 1.24 -3.55 11.41
CA ASP A 39 2.62 -3.41 11.90
C ASP A 39 3.46 -2.50 11.00
N ALA A 40 3.10 -2.45 9.71
CA ALA A 40 3.77 -1.62 8.73
C ALA A 40 2.81 -1.18 7.62
N VAL A 41 3.12 -0.03 7.02
CA VAL A 41 2.37 0.55 5.91
C VAL A 41 3.31 0.73 4.73
N VAL A 42 2.85 0.35 3.53
CA VAL A 42 3.52 0.58 2.27
C VAL A 42 2.68 1.56 1.46
N LEU A 43 3.30 2.67 1.08
CA LEU A 43 2.75 3.63 0.14
C LEU A 43 3.39 3.34 -1.23
N PRO A 44 2.69 2.66 -2.15
CA PRO A 44 3.23 2.42 -3.49
C PRO A 44 3.48 3.76 -4.19
N GLY A 45 4.36 3.83 -5.20
CA GLY A 45 4.44 5.00 -6.09
C GLY A 45 5.85 5.51 -6.37
N VAL A 46 6.17 5.60 -7.65
CA VAL A 46 7.27 6.44 -8.15
C VAL A 46 6.69 7.83 -8.47
N GLY A 47 6.52 8.68 -7.46
CA GLY A 47 6.14 10.09 -7.64
C GLY A 47 4.65 10.48 -7.54
N ALA A 48 3.71 9.54 -7.62
CA ALA A 48 2.27 9.85 -7.57
C ALA A 48 1.73 10.24 -6.17
N PHE A 49 2.52 10.05 -5.11
CA PHE A 49 2.14 10.46 -3.74
C PHE A 49 2.00 11.98 -3.62
N ALA A 50 2.83 12.76 -4.33
CA ALA A 50 2.75 14.22 -4.32
C ALA A 50 1.46 14.74 -4.98
N ASP A 51 0.98 14.06 -6.04
CA ASP A 51 -0.26 14.43 -6.73
C ASP A 51 -1.50 14.12 -5.88
N ALA A 52 -1.49 13.01 -5.13
CA ALA A 52 -2.60 12.61 -4.26
C ALA A 52 -2.69 13.44 -2.97
N ALA A 53 -1.56 13.87 -2.40
CA ALA A 53 -1.54 14.71 -1.19
C ALA A 53 -1.97 16.18 -1.44
N ALA A 54 -2.01 16.61 -2.71
CA ALA A 54 -2.35 17.96 -3.12
C ALA A 54 -3.81 18.12 -3.61
N SER A 55 -4.60 17.04 -3.61
CA SER A 55 -5.99 17.00 -4.10
C SER A 55 -7.02 17.07 -2.98
#